data_AF-A0A381YF16-F1
#
_entry.id   AF-A0A381YF16-F1
#
_cell.length_a   1.000
_cell.length_b   1.000
_cell.length_c   1.000
_cell.angle_alpha   90.00
_cell.angle_beta   90.00
_cell.angle_gamma   90.00
#
_symmetry.space_group_name_H-M   'P 1'
#
loop_
_entity.id
_entity.type
_entity.pdbx_description
1 polymer ?
#
loop_
_entity_poly.entity_id
_entity_poly.type
_entity_poly.pdbx_seq_one_letter_code
_entity_poly.pdbx_strand_id
1 'polypeptide(L)' 'MPMWETRSVQITVRLPHDIAEQAEEVGRTDPEFLSRVMLYGLTRRSIYRHLRGRTGEQNPAEIGKELPT' A
#
# COMPACT_ATOMS: atom_id res chain seq x y z
N MET A 1 -22.01 -1.16 0.54
CA MET A 1 -20.98 -2.03 1.16
C MET A 1 -20.35 -1.26 2.30
N PRO A 2 -20.40 -1.74 3.54
CA PRO A 2 -19.87 -0.99 4.67
C PRO A 2 -18.35 -0.84 4.51
N MET A 3 -17.85 0.39 4.61
CA MET A 3 -16.44 0.77 4.36
C MET A 3 -15.41 0.19 5.36
N TRP A 4 -15.83 -0.67 6.30
CA TRP A 4 -15.04 -1.07 7.48
C TRP A 4 -15.01 -2.58 7.77
N GLU A 5 -15.37 -3.44 6.81
CA GLU A 5 -15.18 -4.88 6.97
C GLU A 5 -13.68 -5.23 7.00
N THR A 6 -13.21 -5.73 8.15
CA THR A 6 -11.84 -6.25 8.30
C THR A 6 -11.85 -7.77 8.19
N ARG A 7 -10.85 -8.33 7.51
CA ARG A 7 -10.63 -9.78 7.44
C ARG A 7 -9.21 -10.12 7.84
N SER A 8 -9.05 -11.22 8.58
CA SER A 8 -7.74 -11.79 8.86
C SER A 8 -7.16 -12.44 7.61
N VAL A 9 -5.87 -12.26 7.39
CA VAL A 9 -5.14 -12.86 6.27
C VAL A 9 -3.83 -13.46 6.78
N GLN A 10 -3.43 -14.60 6.23
CA GLN A 10 -2.08 -15.14 6.41
C GLN A 10 -1.23 -14.75 5.20
N ILE A 11 0.01 -14.32 5.47
CA ILE A 11 0.94 -13.87 4.43
C ILE A 11 2.27 -14.58 4.67
N THR A 12 2.74 -15.30 3.66
CA THR A 12 4.09 -15.89 3.64
C THR A 12 5.02 -14.97 2.87
N VAL A 13 6.12 -14.58 3.49
CA VAL A 13 7.13 -13.69 2.89
C VAL A 13 8.51 -14.34 2.96
N ARG A 14 9.39 -13.96 2.04
CA ARG A 14 10.82 -14.26 2.11
C ARG A 14 11.56 -12.99 2.45
N LEU A 15 12.26 -13.00 3.58
CA LEU A 15 13.03 -11.86 4.09
C LEU A 15 14.50 -12.23 4.21
N PRO A 16 15.41 -11.25 4.18
CA PRO A 16 16.78 -11.43 4.65
C PRO A 16 16.80 -11.98 6.08
N HIS A 17 17.84 -12.74 6.42
CA HIS A 17 17.89 -13.52 7.65
C HIS A 17 17.72 -12.68 8.93
N ASP A 18 18.46 -11.57 9.01
CA ASP A 18 18.40 -10.59 10.09
C ASP A 18 17.00 -9.98 10.26
N ILE A 19 16.35 -9.64 9.15
CA ILE A 19 15.00 -9.06 9.17
C ILE A 19 13.96 -10.13 9.54
N ALA A 20 14.14 -11.37 9.12
CA ALA A 20 13.27 -12.49 9.49
C ALA A 20 13.35 -12.75 11.01
N GLU A 21 14.55 -12.76 11.58
CA GLU A 21 14.77 -12.95 13.02
C GLU A 21 14.07 -11.85 13.84
N GLN A 22 14.24 -10.58 13.43
CA GLN A 22 13.53 -9.46 14.07
C GLN A 22 12.01 -9.60 13.94
N ALA A 23 11.50 -9.97 12.78
CA ALA A 23 10.07 -10.15 12.57
C ALA A 23 9.49 -11.28 13.44
N GLU A 24 10.24 -12.37 13.65
CA GLU A 24 9.86 -13.45 14.55
C GLU A 24 9.88 -13.02 16.01
N GLU A 25 10.93 -12.32 16.46
CA GLU A 25 11.05 -11.83 17.84
C GLU A 25 9.93 -10.83 18.17
N VAL A 26 9.71 -9.86 17.29
CA VAL A 26 8.62 -8.89 17.41
C VAL A 26 7.27 -9.59 17.34
N GLY A 27 7.10 -10.57 16.46
CA GLY A 27 5.85 -11.34 16.39
C GLY A 27 5.51 -12.09 17.68
N ARG A 28 6.53 -12.49 18.46
CA ARG A 28 6.35 -13.14 19.77
C ARG A 28 6.15 -12.15 20.91
N THR A 29 6.79 -10.99 20.86
CA THR A 29 6.85 -10.02 21.97
C THR A 29 5.88 -8.84 21.84
N ASP A 30 5.60 -8.38 20.61
CA ASP A 30 4.68 -7.28 20.28
C ASP A 30 4.00 -7.50 18.90
N PRO A 31 3.03 -8.42 18.81
CA PRO A 31 2.33 -8.72 17.56
C PRO A 31 1.48 -7.55 17.04
N GLU A 32 1.00 -6.66 17.92
CA GLU A 32 0.28 -5.44 17.55
C GLU A 32 1.18 -4.46 16.79
N PHE A 33 2.46 -4.34 17.16
CA PHE A 33 3.42 -3.55 16.40
C PHE A 33 3.60 -4.11 14.99
N LEU A 34 3.80 -5.42 14.82
CA LEU A 34 3.94 -6.04 13.51
C LEU A 34 2.71 -5.77 12.63
N SER A 35 1.51 -5.86 13.22
CA SER A 35 0.24 -5.55 12.56
C SER A 35 0.16 -4.09 12.10
N ARG A 36 0.61 -3.14 12.93
CA ARG A 36 0.67 -1.70 12.58
C ARG A 36 1.65 -1.42 11.45
N VAL A 37 2.83 -2.06 11.47
CA VAL A 37 3.82 -1.94 10.38
C VAL A 37 3.25 -2.46 9.07
N MET A 38 2.59 -3.62 9.09
CA MET A 38 1.93 -4.20 7.91
C MET A 38 0.81 -3.30 7.38
N LEU A 39 -0.08 -2.81 8.26
CA LEU A 39 -1.15 -1.88 7.88
C LEU A 39 -0.60 -0.61 7.24
N TYR A 40 0.42 -0.01 7.86
CA TYR A 40 1.08 1.19 7.34
C TYR A 40 1.69 0.93 5.95
N GLY A 41 2.49 -0.13 5.80
CA GLY A 41 3.15 -0.47 4.55
C GLY A 41 2.18 -0.72 3.40
N LEU A 42 1.11 -1.48 3.66
CA LEU A 42 0.08 -1.79 2.67
C LEU A 42 -0.77 -0.56 2.31
N THR A 43 -1.15 0.25 3.29
CA THR A 43 -1.92 1.48 3.07
C THR A 43 -1.10 2.49 2.27
N ARG A 44 0.16 2.69 2.63
CA ARG A 44 1.10 3.55 1.90
C ARG A 44 1.23 3.11 0.45
N ARG A 45 1.43 1.81 0.20
CA ARG A 45 1.49 1.27 -1.17
C ARG A 45 0.20 1.54 -1.94
N SER A 46 -0.97 1.35 -1.31
CA SER A 46 -2.27 1.59 -1.94
C SER A 46 -2.44 3.06 -2.34
N ILE A 47 -2.16 3.99 -1.43
CA ILE A 47 -2.27 5.43 -1.67
C ILE A 47 -1.31 5.87 -2.78
N TYR A 48 -0.03 5.50 -2.71
CA TYR A 48 0.95 5.89 -3.73
C TYR A 48 0.61 5.33 -5.10
N ARG A 49 0.12 4.09 -5.18
CA ARG A 49 -0.36 3.48 -6.43
C ARG A 49 -1.53 4.28 -7.01
N HIS A 50 -2.49 4.66 -6.15
CA HIS A 50 -3.67 5.43 -6.56
C HIS A 50 -3.31 6.84 -7.05
N LEU A 51 -2.41 7.52 -6.35
CA LEU A 51 -1.92 8.84 -6.75
C LEU A 51 -1.16 8.77 -8.08
N ARG A 52 -0.28 7.77 -8.26
CA ARG A 52 0.48 7.60 -9.50
C ARG A 52 -0.41 7.23 -10.69
N GLY A 53 -1.48 6.45 -10.47
CA GLY A 53 -2.46 6.13 -11.51
C GLY A 53 -3.18 7.37 -12.03
N ARG A 54 -3.61 8.26 -11.13
CA ARG A 54 -4.27 9.53 -11.50
C ARG A 54 -3.35 10.50 -12.25
N THR A 55 -2.05 10.53 -11.94
CA THR A 55 -1.09 11.38 -12.65
C THR A 55 -0.79 10.87 -14.07
N GLY A 56 -1.00 9.57 -14.34
CA GLY A 56 -0.86 8.99 -15.68
C GLY A 56 -2.08 9.17 -16.59
N GLU A 57 -3.27 9.39 -16.03
CA GLU A 57 -4.51 9.63 -16.78
C GLU A 57 -4.76 11.11 -17.10
N GLN A 58 -4.05 12.04 -16.45
CA GLN A 58 -4.00 13.43 -16.89
C GLN A 58 -2.92 13.55 -17.97
N ASN A 59 -3.25 13.14 -19.19
CA ASN A 59 -2.51 13.54 -20.37
C ASN A 59 -2.87 15.01 -20.69
N PRO A 60 -1.98 16.00 -20.48
CA PRO A 60 -2.27 17.40 -20.80
C PRO A 60 -2.41 17.68 -22.31
N ALA A 61 -2.27 16.66 -23.17
CA ALA A 61 -2.33 16.82 -24.63
C ALA A 61 -3.76 17.03 -25.22
N GLU A 62 -4.84 16.86 -24.44
CA GLU A 62 -6.21 17.05 -24.96
C GLU A 62 -6.87 18.40 -24.60
N ILE A 63 -6.24 19.25 -23.80
CA ILE A 63 -6.84 20.54 -23.40
C ILE A 63 -6.58 21.66 -24.45
N GLY A 64 -5.83 21.37 -25.52
CA GLY A 64 -5.36 22.37 -26.48
C GLY A 64 -5.99 22.35 -27.87
N LYS A 65 -7.03 21.55 -28.15
CA LYS A 65 -7.50 21.32 -29.53
C LYS A 65 -8.92 21.74 -29.87
N GLU A 66 -9.58 22.54 -29.03
CA GLU A 66 -10.91 23.09 -29.36
C GLU A 66 -10.91 24.61 -29.36
N LEU A 67 -10.32 25.18 -30.41
CA LEU A 67 -10.73 26.49 -30.91
C LEU A 67 -10.64 26.48 -32.45
N PRO A 68 -11.76 26.35 -33.17
CA PRO A 68 -11.82 26.76 -34.56
C PRO A 68 -12.26 28.23 -34.66
N THR A 69 -11.52 28.93 -35.52
CA THR A 69 -11.76 30.26 -36.09
C THR A 69 -13.16 30.45 -36.63
#